data_AF-A0A6L6B5Y4-F1
#
_entry.id   AF-A0A6L6B5Y4-F1
#
_cell.length_a   1.000
_cell.length_b   1.000
_cell.length_c   1.000
_cell.angle_alpha   90.00
_cell.angle_beta   90.00
_cell.angle_gamma   90.00
#
_symmetry.space_group_name_H-M   'P 1'
#
loop_
_entity.id
_entity.type
_entity.pdbx_description
1 polymer ?
#
loop_
_entity_poly.entity_id
_entity_poly.type
_entity_poly.pdbx_seq_one_letter_code
_entity_poly.pdbx_strand_id
1 'polypeptide(L)'
;RKKLTMVHKNNVLVHAGDLWTRTFNEIAKEYPSVTTDYLHADAAAMFMVSNPERFDVVVTDNLFGDLLTDIAAVICGGIGLAASGNINPTREFPSMFEPVHGSAPDIAGKNLADPTATVMSVAMMLDHLGLAEAARDVENAVAKDLASRGDAKRSTTEIGTALAELVK
;
A
#
# COMPACT_ATOMS: atom_id res chain seq x y z
N ARG A 1 -7.95 -6.46 -10.15
CA ARG A 1 -8.68 -6.29 -11.43
C ARG A 1 -7.85 -6.75 -12.66
N LYS A 2 -6.83 -7.61 -12.50
CA LYS A 2 -5.94 -8.11 -13.58
C LYS A 2 -5.42 -6.98 -14.49
N LYS A 3 -5.07 -5.83 -13.91
CA LYS A 3 -4.46 -4.70 -14.63
C LYS A 3 -3.15 -4.29 -13.97
N LEU A 4 -2.11 -4.08 -14.77
CA LEU A 4 -0.80 -3.60 -14.31
C LEU A 4 -0.37 -2.37 -15.11
N THR A 5 -0.15 -1.26 -14.42
CA THR A 5 0.32 -0.01 -15.01
C THR A 5 1.81 0.18 -14.71
N MET A 6 2.65 0.26 -15.73
CA MET A 6 4.03 0.70 -15.57
C MET A 6 4.06 2.23 -15.51
N VAL A 7 4.72 2.78 -14.49
CA VAL A 7 4.96 4.23 -14.38
C VAL A 7 6.46 4.49 -14.45
N HIS A 8 6.85 5.41 -15.35
CA HIS A 8 8.25 5.82 -15.50
C HIS A 8 8.32 7.15 -16.26
N LYS A 9 9.51 7.69 -16.51
CA LYS A 9 9.74 8.85 -17.41
C LYS A 9 10.64 8.49 -18.61
N ASN A 10 10.21 7.52 -19.42
CA ASN A 10 11.08 6.92 -20.46
C ASN A 10 11.46 7.87 -21.61
N ASN A 11 10.73 8.96 -21.81
CA ASN A 11 11.03 10.01 -22.79
C ASN A 11 12.18 10.94 -22.36
N VAL A 12 12.49 11.01 -21.06
CA VAL A 12 13.56 11.87 -20.51
C VAL A 12 14.71 11.02 -19.98
N LEU A 13 14.39 10.02 -19.16
CA LEU A 13 15.36 9.07 -18.60
C LEU A 13 15.57 7.93 -19.61
N VAL A 14 16.15 8.23 -20.77
CA VAL A 14 16.12 7.33 -21.92
C VAL A 14 16.77 5.97 -21.68
N HIS A 15 17.85 5.89 -20.90
CA HIS A 15 18.53 4.62 -20.64
C HIS A 15 17.80 3.78 -19.58
N ALA A 16 17.47 4.37 -18.44
CA ALA A 16 16.70 3.68 -17.40
C ALA A 16 15.30 3.32 -17.92
N GLY A 17 14.65 4.25 -18.61
CA GLY A 17 13.32 4.08 -19.17
C GLY A 17 13.25 3.04 -20.28
N ASP A 18 14.26 2.95 -21.14
CA ASP A 18 14.37 1.86 -22.11
C ASP A 18 14.50 0.50 -21.39
N LEU A 19 15.36 0.40 -20.37
CA LEU A 19 15.50 -0.81 -19.57
C LEU A 19 14.16 -1.23 -18.95
N TRP A 20 13.50 -0.33 -18.22
CA TRP A 20 12.18 -0.57 -17.63
C TRP A 20 11.15 -1.00 -18.67
N THR A 21 11.08 -0.29 -19.80
CA THR A 21 10.11 -0.57 -20.87
C THR A 21 10.34 -1.95 -21.50
N ARG A 22 11.59 -2.30 -21.82
CA ARG A 22 11.91 -3.61 -22.42
C ARG A 22 11.62 -4.75 -21.45
N THR A 23 12.07 -4.64 -20.20
CA THR A 23 11.83 -5.66 -19.17
C THR A 23 10.33 -5.85 -18.92
N PHE A 24 9.57 -4.75 -18.80
CA PHE A 24 8.12 -4.82 -18.61
C PHE A 24 7.42 -5.53 -19.77
N ASN A 25 7.75 -5.15 -21.01
CA ASN A 25 7.16 -5.74 -22.20
C ASN A 25 7.57 -7.21 -22.43
N GLU A 26 8.76 -7.60 -21.98
CA GLU A 26 9.22 -8.98 -22.02
C GLU A 26 8.41 -9.85 -21.05
N ILE A 27 8.35 -9.46 -19.77
CA ILE A 27 7.62 -10.19 -18.73
C ILE A 27 6.11 -10.20 -19.00
N ALA A 28 5.54 -9.11 -19.55
CA ALA A 28 4.10 -9.05 -19.86
C ALA A 28 3.64 -10.18 -20.81
N LYS A 29 4.52 -10.69 -21.68
CA LYS A 29 4.21 -11.82 -22.58
C LYS A 29 3.96 -13.13 -21.82
N GLU A 30 4.54 -13.27 -20.64
CA GLU A 30 4.34 -14.44 -19.77
C GLU A 30 2.98 -14.41 -19.05
N TYR A 31 2.31 -13.24 -19.00
CA TYR A 31 1.04 -13.02 -18.30
C TYR A 31 -0.06 -12.47 -19.21
N PRO A 32 -0.48 -13.20 -20.27
CA PRO A 32 -1.42 -12.69 -21.28
C PRO A 32 -2.84 -12.38 -20.74
N SER A 33 -3.16 -12.83 -19.52
CA SER A 33 -4.44 -12.52 -18.87
C SER A 33 -4.44 -11.20 -18.09
N VAL A 34 -3.30 -10.52 -17.98
CA VAL A 34 -3.15 -9.22 -17.32
C VAL A 34 -3.13 -8.13 -18.37
N THR A 35 -4.05 -7.18 -18.28
CA THR A 35 -4.02 -5.98 -19.15
C THR A 35 -2.92 -5.04 -18.68
N THR A 36 -2.11 -4.54 -19.61
CA THR A 36 -1.01 -3.64 -19.30
C THR A 36 -1.18 -2.27 -19.95
N ASP A 37 -0.75 -1.22 -19.26
CA ASP A 37 -0.60 0.13 -19.81
C ASP A 37 0.66 0.83 -19.26
N TYR A 38 1.04 1.93 -19.90
CA TYR A 38 2.16 2.78 -19.51
C TYR A 38 1.70 4.21 -19.26
N LEU A 39 2.26 4.86 -18.24
CA LEU A 39 2.09 6.28 -17.99
C LEU A 39 3.41 6.96 -17.67
N HIS A 40 3.53 8.21 -18.11
CA HIS A 40 4.56 9.09 -17.57
C HIS A 40 4.28 9.38 -16.09
N ALA A 41 5.34 9.50 -15.28
CA ALA A 41 5.23 9.70 -13.83
C ALA A 41 4.37 10.93 -13.43
N ASP A 42 4.48 12.03 -14.17
CA ASP A 42 3.63 13.21 -14.01
C ASP A 42 2.17 12.94 -14.36
N ALA A 43 1.89 12.23 -15.45
CA ALA A 43 0.54 11.80 -15.80
C ALA A 43 -0.05 10.87 -14.75
N ALA A 44 0.74 9.94 -14.21
CA ALA A 44 0.31 9.05 -13.14
C ALA A 44 -0.05 9.83 -11.87
N ALA A 45 0.77 10.81 -11.47
CA ALA A 45 0.49 11.68 -10.32
C ALA A 45 -0.79 12.50 -10.51
N MET A 46 -0.99 13.10 -11.70
CA MET A 46 -2.25 13.81 -12.01
C MET A 46 -3.46 12.87 -11.91
N PHE A 47 -3.33 11.66 -12.47
CA PHE A 47 -4.41 10.69 -12.45
C PHE A 47 -4.71 10.11 -11.07
N MET A 48 -3.72 9.94 -10.19
CA MET A 48 -3.98 9.54 -8.81
C MET A 48 -4.97 10.51 -8.16
N VAL A 49 -4.81 11.81 -8.39
CA VAL A 49 -5.69 12.83 -7.82
C VAL A 49 -7.04 12.90 -8.55
N SER A 50 -7.05 12.86 -9.89
CA SER A 50 -8.27 13.15 -10.66
C SER A 50 -9.13 11.93 -11.01
N ASN A 51 -8.55 10.73 -11.02
CA ASN A 51 -9.19 9.47 -11.40
C ASN A 51 -8.40 8.29 -10.78
N PRO A 52 -8.39 8.14 -9.45
CA PRO A 52 -7.65 7.05 -8.78
C PRO A 52 -8.18 5.65 -9.12
N GLU A 53 -9.47 5.51 -9.45
CA GLU A 53 -10.15 4.23 -9.68
C GLU A 53 -9.63 3.45 -10.89
N ARG A 54 -8.93 4.12 -11.82
CA ARG A 54 -8.32 3.48 -12.99
C ARG A 54 -7.12 2.59 -12.69
N PHE A 55 -6.51 2.73 -11.52
CA PHE A 55 -5.33 1.95 -11.11
C PHE A 55 -5.77 0.65 -10.45
N ASP A 56 -4.98 -0.41 -10.64
CA ASP A 56 -5.13 -1.70 -9.95
C ASP A 56 -3.81 -2.04 -9.26
N VAL A 57 -2.81 -2.46 -10.05
CA VAL A 57 -1.42 -2.56 -9.61
C VAL A 57 -0.59 -1.54 -10.37
N VAL A 58 0.29 -0.82 -9.67
CA VAL A 58 1.28 0.08 -10.26
C VAL A 58 2.66 -0.49 -9.98
N VAL A 59 3.51 -0.53 -11.02
CA VAL A 59 4.93 -0.85 -10.89
C VAL A 59 5.76 0.32 -11.38
N THR A 60 6.78 0.68 -10.62
CA THR A 60 7.63 1.85 -10.87
C THR A 60 8.98 1.68 -10.19
N ASP A 61 9.93 2.57 -10.48
CA ASP A 61 11.22 2.62 -9.81
C ASP A 61 11.12 3.18 -8.39
N ASN A 62 12.26 3.22 -7.69
CA ASN A 62 12.32 3.63 -6.29
C ASN A 62 11.85 5.08 -6.07
N LEU A 63 12.34 6.03 -6.88
CA LEU A 63 12.07 7.46 -6.68
C LEU A 63 10.62 7.83 -7.03
N PHE A 64 10.08 7.33 -8.14
CA PHE A 64 8.68 7.58 -8.46
C PHE A 64 7.76 6.78 -7.53
N GLY A 65 8.19 5.61 -7.06
CA GLY A 65 7.50 4.82 -6.05
C GLY A 65 7.26 5.63 -4.78
N ASP A 66 8.33 6.14 -4.18
CA ASP A 66 8.32 6.96 -2.96
C ASP A 66 7.29 8.10 -3.03
N LEU A 67 7.28 8.85 -4.14
CA LEU A 67 6.33 9.95 -4.35
C LEU A 67 4.89 9.47 -4.56
N LEU A 68 4.69 8.43 -5.38
CA LEU A 68 3.35 7.97 -5.73
C LEU A 68 2.67 7.23 -4.58
N THR A 69 3.40 6.50 -3.75
CA THR A 69 2.86 5.83 -2.58
C THR A 69 2.35 6.82 -1.54
N ASP A 70 3.04 7.96 -1.35
CA ASP A 70 2.59 9.02 -0.46
C ASP A 70 1.34 9.73 -0.99
N ILE A 71 1.28 10.02 -2.29
CA ILE A 71 0.07 10.56 -2.93
C ILE A 71 -1.11 9.59 -2.73
N ALA A 72 -0.90 8.30 -2.98
CA ALA A 72 -1.92 7.28 -2.79
C ALA A 72 -2.40 7.21 -1.34
N ALA A 73 -1.48 7.26 -0.37
CA ALA A 73 -1.82 7.27 1.05
C ALA A 73 -2.70 8.47 1.43
N VAL A 74 -2.40 9.67 0.92
CA VAL A 74 -3.20 10.88 1.16
C VAL A 74 -4.62 10.76 0.59
N ILE A 75 -4.76 10.27 -0.65
CA ILE A 75 -6.07 10.09 -1.29
C ILE A 75 -6.92 9.06 -0.55
N CYS A 76 -6.29 8.04 0.03
CA CYS A 76 -6.96 6.98 0.79
C CYS A 76 -7.30 7.36 2.25
N GLY A 77 -7.16 8.63 2.64
CA GLY A 77 -7.51 9.10 3.99
C GLY A 77 -6.31 9.43 4.89
N GLY A 78 -5.08 9.37 4.36
CA GLY A 78 -3.86 9.82 5.01
C GLY A 78 -2.87 8.72 5.35
N ILE A 79 -1.61 9.11 5.50
CA ILE A 79 -0.47 8.23 5.83
C ILE A 79 -0.66 7.46 7.15
N GLY A 80 -1.48 7.98 8.06
CA GLY A 80 -1.80 7.35 9.35
C GLY A 80 -2.63 6.05 9.23
N LEU A 81 -3.17 5.75 8.05
CA LEU A 81 -3.93 4.52 7.77
C LEU A 81 -3.22 3.61 6.76
N ALA A 82 -2.07 4.02 6.23
CA ALA A 82 -1.36 3.27 5.22
C ALA A 82 -0.40 2.25 5.86
N ALA A 83 -0.43 1.01 5.36
CA ALA A 83 0.48 -0.06 5.71
C ALA A 83 1.48 -0.33 4.57
N SER A 84 2.65 -0.86 4.91
CA SER A 84 3.73 -1.16 3.97
C SER A 84 4.34 -2.53 4.22
N GLY A 85 4.91 -3.11 3.16
CA GLY A 85 5.67 -4.35 3.16
C GLY A 85 6.94 -4.23 2.32
N ASN A 86 8.09 -4.40 2.96
CA ASN A 86 9.39 -4.54 2.33
C ASN A 86 9.65 -6.03 2.09
N ILE A 87 9.30 -6.50 0.88
CA ILE A 87 9.26 -7.92 0.54
C ILE A 87 10.59 -8.39 -0.02
N ASN A 88 11.10 -9.52 0.51
CA ASN A 88 12.08 -10.34 -0.18
C ASN A 88 11.35 -11.42 -0.99
N PRO A 89 11.28 -11.35 -2.33
CA PRO A 89 10.47 -12.27 -3.11
C PRO A 89 10.96 -13.73 -3.07
N THR A 90 12.26 -13.96 -2.86
CA THR A 90 12.83 -15.32 -2.79
C THR A 90 12.57 -15.99 -1.44
N ARG A 91 12.19 -15.22 -0.42
CA ARG A 91 11.98 -15.66 0.96
C ARG A 91 13.23 -16.23 1.64
N GLU A 92 14.41 -15.99 1.08
CA GLU A 92 15.69 -16.37 1.70
C GLU A 92 15.92 -15.59 3.01
N PHE A 93 15.46 -14.33 3.03
CA PHE A 93 15.48 -13.45 4.20
C PHE A 93 14.05 -13.04 4.59
N PRO A 94 13.80 -12.74 5.86
CA PRO A 94 12.48 -12.29 6.29
C PRO A 94 12.12 -10.96 5.64
N SER A 95 10.90 -10.88 5.12
CA SER A 95 10.27 -9.61 4.74
C SER A 95 9.92 -8.79 5.99
N MET A 96 9.81 -7.46 5.84
CA MET A 96 9.45 -6.54 6.93
C MET A 96 8.14 -5.83 6.63
N PHE A 97 7.29 -5.66 7.65
CA PHE A 97 5.98 -5.01 7.52
C PHE A 97 5.81 -3.94 8.58
N GLU A 98 5.36 -2.76 8.19
CA GLU A 98 5.33 -1.58 9.05
C GLU A 98 4.19 -0.62 8.67
N PRO A 99 3.68 0.20 9.60
CA PRO A 99 2.89 1.36 9.23
C PRO A 99 3.74 2.36 8.44
N VAL A 100 3.14 3.09 7.50
CA VAL A 100 3.86 4.12 6.73
C VAL A 100 4.13 5.37 7.60
N HIS A 101 3.30 5.65 8.60
CA HIS A 101 3.48 6.82 9.44
C HIS A 101 4.80 6.79 10.23
N GLY A 102 5.37 7.97 10.48
CA GLY A 102 6.58 8.12 11.29
C GLY A 102 6.35 7.90 12.80
N SER A 103 7.36 8.26 13.60
CA SER A 103 7.39 8.00 15.05
C SER A 103 6.52 8.92 15.91
N ALA A 104 6.02 10.03 15.37
CA ALA A 104 5.21 11.05 16.07
C ALA A 104 5.67 11.33 17.53
N PRO A 105 6.91 11.81 17.76
CA PRO A 105 7.50 11.91 19.10
C PRO A 105 6.73 12.81 20.07
N ASP A 106 6.01 13.80 19.55
CA ASP A 106 5.19 14.73 20.30
C ASP A 106 3.99 14.07 21.00
N ILE A 107 3.55 12.89 20.55
CA ILE A 107 2.48 12.10 21.17
C ILE A 107 2.96 10.76 21.75
N ALA A 108 4.26 10.48 21.74
CA ALA A 108 4.83 9.26 22.28
C ALA A 108 4.44 9.06 23.76
N GLY A 109 3.95 7.87 24.09
CA GLY A 109 3.52 7.52 25.45
C GLY A 109 2.20 8.16 25.90
N LYS A 110 1.49 8.90 25.04
CA LYS A 110 0.24 9.59 25.42
C LYS A 110 -1.05 8.82 25.12
N ASN A 111 -0.95 7.60 24.58
CA ASN A 111 -2.10 6.78 24.19
C ASN A 111 -3.01 7.45 23.14
N LEU A 112 -2.42 8.22 22.21
CA LEU A 112 -3.14 9.01 21.20
C LEU A 112 -2.97 8.51 19.76
N ALA A 113 -1.98 7.64 19.50
CA ALA A 113 -1.71 7.15 18.15
C ALA A 113 -2.80 6.18 17.68
N ASP A 114 -3.22 6.28 16.42
CA ASP A 114 -4.13 5.31 15.81
C ASP A 114 -3.33 4.06 15.39
N PRO A 115 -3.56 2.88 15.98
CA PRO A 115 -2.80 1.67 15.66
C PRO A 115 -3.26 0.99 14.36
N THR A 116 -4.27 1.53 13.66
CA THR A 116 -4.89 0.90 12.48
C THR A 116 -3.87 0.54 11.40
N ALA A 117 -2.94 1.44 11.04
CA ALA A 117 -1.91 1.17 10.04
C ALA A 117 -0.99 0.01 10.44
N THR A 118 -0.60 -0.07 11.71
CA THR A 118 0.21 -1.19 12.24
C THR A 118 -0.55 -2.50 12.19
N VAL A 119 -1.85 -2.49 12.52
CA VAL A 119 -2.69 -3.69 12.45
C VAL A 119 -2.87 -4.14 10.99
N MET A 120 -3.03 -3.20 10.05
CA MET A 120 -3.06 -3.50 8.63
C MET A 120 -1.73 -4.07 8.11
N SER A 121 -0.57 -3.64 8.62
CA SER A 121 0.72 -4.24 8.25
C SER A 121 0.86 -5.68 8.76
N VAL A 122 0.24 -6.02 9.89
CA VAL A 122 0.12 -7.40 10.36
C VAL A 122 -0.74 -8.24 9.41
N ALA A 123 -1.84 -7.70 8.89
CA ALA A 123 -2.64 -8.41 7.88
C ALA A 123 -1.80 -8.73 6.61
N MET A 124 -1.03 -7.75 6.12
CA MET A 124 -0.11 -7.96 4.99
C MET A 124 0.94 -9.04 5.29
N MET A 125 1.47 -9.06 6.52
CA MET A 125 2.42 -10.08 6.96
C MET A 125 1.77 -11.48 7.00
N LEU A 126 0.57 -11.60 7.56
CA LEU A 126 -0.17 -12.87 7.61
C LEU A 126 -0.42 -13.42 6.21
N ASP A 127 -0.85 -12.58 5.27
CA ASP A 127 -1.06 -12.99 3.88
C ASP A 127 0.25 -13.44 3.23
N HIS A 128 1.34 -12.69 3.42
CA HIS A 128 2.67 -13.09 2.95
C HIS A 128 3.12 -14.46 3.50
N LEU A 129 2.80 -14.77 4.76
CA LEU A 129 3.11 -16.04 5.41
C LEU A 129 2.17 -17.19 4.98
N GLY A 130 1.18 -16.94 4.13
CA GLY A 130 0.21 -17.93 3.65
C GLY A 130 -1.00 -18.13 4.59
N LEU A 131 -1.17 -17.26 5.58
CA LEU A 131 -2.27 -17.28 6.54
C LEU A 131 -3.42 -16.37 6.05
N ALA A 132 -3.90 -16.63 4.83
CA ALA A 132 -4.83 -15.76 4.13
C ALA A 132 -6.20 -15.58 4.82
N GLU A 133 -6.66 -16.57 5.58
CA GLU A 133 -7.89 -16.46 6.38
C GLU A 133 -7.69 -15.47 7.53
N ALA A 134 -6.64 -15.65 8.33
CA ALA A 134 -6.31 -14.74 9.42
C ALA A 134 -6.04 -13.31 8.95
N ALA A 135 -5.35 -13.14 7.80
CA ALA A 135 -5.16 -11.82 7.19
C ALA A 135 -6.51 -11.15 6.90
N ARG A 136 -7.46 -11.91 6.34
CA ARG A 136 -8.79 -11.42 5.99
C ARG A 136 -9.64 -11.09 7.21
N ASP A 137 -9.51 -11.84 8.30
CA ASP A 137 -10.20 -11.52 9.54
C ASP A 137 -9.73 -10.20 10.13
N VAL A 138 -8.43 -9.92 10.07
CA VAL A 138 -7.85 -8.64 10.48
C VAL A 138 -8.32 -7.50 9.56
N GLU A 139 -8.25 -7.67 8.23
CA GLU A 139 -8.74 -6.67 7.27
C GLU A 139 -10.23 -6.35 7.48
N ASN A 140 -11.05 -7.39 7.70
CA ASN A 140 -12.48 -7.24 7.96
C ASN A 140 -12.75 -6.52 9.28
N ALA A 141 -11.96 -6.79 10.33
CA ALA A 141 -12.07 -6.09 11.60
C ALA A 141 -11.76 -4.60 11.45
N VAL A 142 -10.66 -4.26 10.76
CA VAL A 142 -10.31 -2.87 10.46
C VAL A 142 -11.38 -2.19 9.62
N ALA A 143 -11.87 -2.84 8.55
CA ALA A 143 -12.91 -2.27 7.70
C ALA A 143 -14.21 -1.98 8.47
N LYS A 144 -14.64 -2.89 9.36
CA LYS A 144 -15.83 -2.69 10.22
C LYS A 144 -15.64 -1.55 11.20
N ASP A 145 -14.47 -1.46 11.83
CA ASP A 145 -14.16 -0.37 12.76
C ASP A 145 -14.17 0.98 12.03
N LEU A 146 -13.45 1.09 10.91
CA LEU A 146 -13.40 2.30 10.08
C LEU A 146 -14.80 2.74 9.60
N ALA A 147 -15.67 1.79 9.24
CA ALA A 147 -17.02 2.07 8.78
C ALA A 147 -17.96 2.59 9.89
N SER A 148 -17.65 2.30 11.17
CA SER A 148 -18.53 2.60 12.31
C SER A 148 -17.98 3.63 13.30
N ARG A 149 -16.67 3.91 13.27
CA ARG A 149 -15.99 4.78 14.25
C ARG A 149 -16.37 6.26 14.19
N GLY A 150 -16.86 6.75 13.04
CA GLY A 150 -17.17 8.17 12.81
C GLY A 150 -15.99 9.11 13.13
N ASP A 151 -16.29 10.30 13.66
CA ASP A 151 -15.29 11.31 14.04
C ASP A 151 -14.87 11.23 15.52
N ALA A 152 -15.20 10.13 16.20
CA ALA A 152 -14.90 9.95 17.61
C ALA A 152 -13.39 9.87 17.85
N LYS A 153 -12.86 10.72 18.73
CA LYS A 153 -11.47 10.62 19.20
C LYS A 153 -11.37 9.47 20.17
N ARG A 154 -10.61 8.44 19.78
CA ARG A 154 -10.35 7.24 20.59
C ARG A 154 -8.86 7.12 20.84
N SER A 155 -8.52 6.63 22.02
CA SER A 155 -7.15 6.31 22.41
C SER A 155 -6.61 5.10 21.66
N THR A 156 -5.30 4.91 21.67
CA THR A 156 -4.64 3.74 21.06
C THR A 156 -5.22 2.44 21.62
N THR A 157 -5.43 2.37 22.94
CA THR A 157 -6.02 1.21 23.60
C THR A 157 -7.46 0.95 23.15
N GLU A 158 -8.31 1.97 23.10
CA GLU A 158 -9.72 1.81 22.68
C GLU A 158 -9.83 1.28 21.26
N ILE A 159 -9.01 1.79 20.33
CA ILE A 159 -8.98 1.29 18.95
C ILE A 159 -8.47 -0.15 18.93
N GLY A 160 -7.38 -0.46 19.62
CA GLY A 160 -6.83 -1.81 19.69
C GLY A 160 -7.81 -2.84 20.27
N THR A 161 -8.54 -2.49 21.33
CA THR A 161 -9.58 -3.34 21.92
C THR A 161 -10.74 -3.56 20.95
N ALA A 162 -11.24 -2.49 20.33
CA ALA A 162 -12.33 -2.61 19.36
C ALA A 162 -11.95 -3.52 18.18
N LEU A 163 -10.74 -3.38 17.65
CA LEU A 163 -10.23 -4.25 16.58
C LEU A 163 -10.12 -5.71 17.05
N ALA A 164 -9.56 -5.97 18.23
CA ALA A 164 -9.41 -7.31 18.77
C ALA A 164 -10.76 -8.02 18.98
N GLU A 165 -11.80 -7.30 19.41
CA GLU A 165 -13.17 -7.83 19.57
C GLU A 165 -13.85 -8.15 18.23
N LEU A 166 -13.40 -7.52 17.12
CA LEU A 166 -13.96 -7.71 15.78
C LEU A 166 -13.29 -8.84 14.98
N VAL A 167 -12.07 -9.26 15.37
CA VAL A 167 -11.39 -10.44 14.81
C VAL A 167 -12.10 -11.71 15.32
N LYS A 168 -12.37 -12.64 14.42
CA LYS A 168 -13.11 -13.89 14.72
C LYS A 168 -12.23 -15.11 14.54
#